data_AF-A0A7X1PD00-F1
#
_entry.id   AF-A0A7X1PD00-F1
#
_cell.length_a   1.000
_cell.length_b   1.000
_cell.length_c   1.000
_cell.angle_alpha   90.00
_cell.angle_beta   90.00
_cell.angle_gamma   90.00
#
_symmetry.space_group_name_H-M   'P 1'
#
loop_
_entity.id
_entity.type
_entity.pdbx_description
1 polymer ?
#
loop_
_entity_poly.entity_id
_entity_poly.type
_entity_poly.pdbx_seq_one_letter_code
_entity_poly.pdbx_strand_id
1 'polypeptide(L)'
;MRILVTLASLFLAFLLFMTGARFLIFLFNVDRANEIVDWILRKSDFWVKPFFNLFGNRGLEETGGFFEPTSLIAFLVYLVVGGLIIGLLRSCAAGWGGGWGRLHRA
;
A
#
# COMPACT_ATOMS: atom_id res chain seq x y z
N MET A 1 6.01 -18.70 11.51
CA MET A 1 5.64 -18.00 10.25
C MET A 1 4.29 -17.28 10.26
N ARG A 2 3.20 -17.84 10.81
CA ARG A 2 1.85 -17.23 10.71
C ARG A 2 1.80 -15.77 11.21
N ILE A 3 2.39 -15.50 12.37
CA ILE A 3 2.45 -14.15 12.95
C ILE A 3 3.16 -13.17 12.00
N LEU A 4 4.28 -13.57 11.39
CA LEU A 4 5.02 -12.76 10.41
C LEU A 4 4.17 -12.42 9.18
N VAL A 5 3.45 -13.40 8.63
CA VAL A 5 2.52 -13.18 7.50
C VAL A 5 1.41 -12.22 7.92
N THR A 6 0.81 -12.40 9.10
CA THR A 6 -0.24 -11.51 9.61
C THR A 6 0.27 -10.08 9.77
N LEU A 7 1.44 -9.88 10.37
CA LEU A 7 2.04 -8.56 10.56
C LEU A 7 2.36 -7.89 9.22
N ALA A 8 2.93 -8.63 8.26
CA ALA A 8 3.20 -8.12 6.92
C ALA A 8 1.90 -7.73 6.19
N SER A 9 0.84 -8.54 6.31
CA SER A 9 -0.47 -8.24 5.73
C SER A 9 -1.13 -7.01 6.37
N LEU A 10 -1.06 -6.86 7.69
CA LEU A 10 -1.60 -5.69 8.37
C LEU A 10 -0.84 -4.42 7.97
N PHE A 11 0.48 -4.50 7.90
CA PHE A 11 1.31 -3.39 7.44
C PHE A 11 1.00 -3.01 5.99
N LEU A 12 0.87 -3.98 5.09
CA LEU A 12 0.48 -3.73 3.71
C LEU A 12 -0.92 -3.11 3.61
N ALA A 13 -1.90 -3.63 4.35
CA ALA A 13 -3.25 -3.10 4.38
C ALA A 13 -3.26 -1.65 4.87
N PHE A 14 -2.47 -1.34 5.91
CA PHE A 14 -2.30 0.02 6.40
C PHE A 14 -1.67 0.93 5.33
N LEU A 15 -0.60 0.50 4.66
CA LEU A 15 0.02 1.27 3.57
C LEU A 15 -0.96 1.57 2.45
N LEU A 16 -1.68 0.54 1.97
CA LEU A 16 -2.67 0.68 0.90
C LEU A 16 -3.82 1.60 1.31
N PHE A 17 -4.28 1.50 2.54
CA PHE A 17 -5.28 2.42 3.08
C PHE A 17 -4.76 3.86 3.06
N MET A 18 -3.55 4.11 3.54
CA MET A 18 -2.99 5.47 3.61
C MET A 18 -2.77 6.07 2.21
N THR A 19 -2.19 5.34 1.27
CA THR A 19 -1.95 5.85 -0.09
C THR A 19 -3.24 5.96 -0.90
N GLY A 20 -4.16 5.02 -0.72
CA GLY A 20 -5.49 5.05 -1.37
C GLY A 20 -6.37 6.16 -0.83
N ALA A 21 -6.42 6.35 0.50
CA ALA A 21 -7.18 7.42 1.14
C ALA A 21 -6.68 8.80 0.69
N ARG A 22 -5.34 9.00 0.65
CA ARG A 22 -4.75 10.22 0.09
C ARG A 22 -5.23 10.49 -1.34
N PHE A 23 -5.18 9.48 -2.20
CA PHE A 23 -5.64 9.61 -3.58
C PHE A 23 -7.10 10.05 -3.65
N LEU A 24 -7.99 9.41 -2.86
CA LEU A 24 -9.41 9.78 -2.81
C LEU A 24 -9.62 11.19 -2.26
N ILE A 25 -8.85 11.60 -1.23
CA ILE A 25 -8.91 12.96 -0.65
C ILE A 25 -8.63 14.01 -1.73
N PHE A 26 -7.58 13.83 -2.53
CA PHE A 26 -7.26 14.77 -3.62
C PHE A 26 -8.25 14.70 -4.77
N LEU A 27 -8.69 13.49 -5.14
CA LEU A 27 -9.64 13.28 -6.23
C LEU A 27 -10.98 13.97 -5.96
N PHE A 28 -11.48 13.88 -4.72
CA PHE A 28 -12.76 14.46 -4.31
C PHE A 28 -12.66 15.86 -3.69
N ASN A 29 -11.45 16.45 -3.64
CA ASN A 29 -11.19 17.73 -2.99
C ASN A 29 -11.76 17.82 -1.56
N VAL A 30 -11.51 16.78 -0.76
CA VAL A 30 -12.05 16.70 0.60
C VAL A 30 -11.46 17.82 1.47
N ASP A 31 -12.27 18.39 2.36
CA ASP A 31 -11.87 19.48 3.25
C ASP A 31 -10.68 19.09 4.14
N ARG A 32 -9.60 19.88 4.03
CA ARG A 32 -8.36 19.70 4.78
C ARG A 32 -8.39 20.34 6.16
N ALA A 33 -9.43 21.11 6.48
CA ALA A 33 -9.67 21.58 7.85
C ALA A 33 -10.03 20.43 8.81
N ASN A 34 -10.45 19.27 8.26
CA ASN A 34 -10.70 18.07 9.04
C ASN A 34 -9.38 17.45 9.52
N GLU A 35 -9.23 17.30 10.84
CA GLU A 35 -8.02 16.75 11.48
C GLU A 35 -7.63 15.36 10.96
N ILE A 36 -8.63 14.51 10.65
CA ILE A 36 -8.40 13.15 10.15
C ILE A 36 -7.79 13.22 8.74
N VAL A 37 -8.35 14.09 7.89
CA VAL A 37 -7.88 14.28 6.51
C VAL A 37 -6.45 14.81 6.52
N ASP A 38 -6.19 15.85 7.31
CA ASP A 38 -4.86 16.44 7.46
C ASP A 38 -3.84 15.44 8.03
N TRP A 39 -4.25 14.62 9.01
CA TRP A 39 -3.42 13.52 9.51
C TRP A 39 -3.08 12.49 8.44
N ILE A 40 -4.06 12.05 7.64
CA ILE A 40 -3.84 11.11 6.53
C ILE A 40 -2.86 11.71 5.52
N LEU A 41 -3.07 12.96 5.10
CA LEU A 41 -2.20 13.63 4.13
C LEU A 41 -0.75 13.73 4.62
N ARG A 42 -0.53 14.16 5.87
CA ARG A 42 0.82 14.28 6.46
C ARG A 42 1.53 12.94 6.64
N LYS A 43 0.81 11.89 7.05
CA LYS A 43 1.43 10.57 7.24
C LYS A 43 1.63 9.83 5.92
N SER A 44 0.71 9.98 4.97
CA SER A 44 0.84 9.38 3.64
C SER A 44 2.00 9.98 2.84
N ASP A 45 2.30 11.28 3.00
CA ASP A 45 3.40 12.00 2.32
C ASP A 45 4.72 11.23 2.30
N PHE A 46 5.12 10.67 3.44
CA PHE A 46 6.36 9.91 3.56
C PHE A 46 6.41 8.70 2.60
N TRP A 47 5.30 8.01 2.45
CA TRP A 47 5.18 6.80 1.63
C TRP A 47 5.05 7.11 0.14
N VAL A 48 4.48 8.26 -0.23
CA VAL A 48 4.35 8.65 -1.64
C VAL A 48 5.61 9.33 -2.19
N LYS A 49 6.46 9.88 -1.30
CA LYS A 49 7.64 10.66 -1.66
C LYS A 49 8.57 10.01 -2.71
N PRO A 50 8.88 8.70 -2.68
CA PRO A 50 9.74 8.07 -3.68
C PRO A 50 9.19 8.12 -5.11
N PHE A 51 7.88 8.34 -5.24
CA PHE A 51 7.18 8.38 -6.52
C PHE A 51 6.95 9.82 -7.01
N PHE A 52 7.34 10.83 -6.23
CA PHE A 52 7.31 12.23 -6.66
C PHE A 52 8.22 12.40 -7.88
N ASN A 53 7.82 13.28 -8.80
CA ASN A 53 8.51 13.56 -10.06
C ASN A 53 8.56 12.41 -11.08
N LEU A 54 7.96 11.24 -10.81
CA LEU A 54 7.80 10.20 -11.84
C LEU A 54 6.80 10.62 -12.92
N PHE A 55 5.76 11.36 -12.53
CA PHE A 55 4.76 11.92 -13.43
C PHE A 55 4.39 13.31 -12.94
N GLY A 56 4.29 14.27 -13.86
CA GLY A 56 3.86 15.63 -13.53
C GLY A 56 2.45 15.63 -12.96
N ASN A 57 2.24 16.36 -11.87
CA ASN A 57 0.92 16.58 -11.32
C ASN A 57 0.05 17.34 -12.33
N ARG A 58 -1.17 16.87 -12.60
CA ARG A 58 -2.12 17.54 -13.50
C ARG A 58 -3.35 17.94 -12.69
N GLY A 59 -3.64 19.24 -12.61
CA GLY A 59 -4.91 19.71 -12.08
C GLY A 59 -6.06 19.23 -12.96
N LEU A 60 -7.16 18.76 -12.37
CA LEU A 60 -8.40 18.50 -13.11
C LEU A 60 -9.15 19.83 -13.19
N GLU A 61 -8.91 20.58 -14.27
CA GLU A 61 -9.43 21.94 -14.45
C GLU A 61 -10.98 22.03 -14.39
N GLU A 62 -11.70 20.92 -14.58
CA GLU A 62 -13.17 20.92 -14.68
C GLU A 62 -13.94 20.50 -13.40
N THR A 63 -13.29 19.92 -12.38
CA THR A 63 -14.02 19.34 -11.22
C THR A 63 -13.65 19.94 -9.86
N GLY A 64 -12.66 20.84 -9.80
CA GLY A 64 -12.13 21.36 -8.54
C GLY A 64 -11.33 20.33 -7.72
N GLY A 65 -11.32 19.06 -8.13
CA GLY A 65 -10.44 18.01 -7.65
C GLY A 65 -9.02 18.13 -8.21
N PHE A 66 -8.06 17.52 -7.53
CA PHE A 66 -6.68 17.42 -8.01
C PHE A 66 -6.36 15.96 -8.26
N PHE A 67 -5.99 15.61 -9.50
CA PHE A 67 -5.48 14.28 -9.78
C PHE A 67 -4.00 14.25 -9.40
N GLU A 68 -3.69 13.60 -8.27
CA GLU A 68 -2.31 13.29 -7.88
C GLU A 68 -1.95 11.88 -8.40
N PRO A 69 -1.39 11.74 -9.62
CA PRO A 69 -1.03 10.43 -10.16
C PRO A 69 -0.03 9.71 -9.26
N THR A 70 0.77 10.45 -8.50
CA THR A 70 1.76 9.90 -7.57
C THR A 70 1.14 8.98 -6.52
N SER A 71 0.04 9.38 -5.87
CA SER A 71 -0.60 8.56 -4.84
C SER A 71 -1.25 7.31 -5.41
N LEU A 72 -1.78 7.40 -6.62
CA LEU A 72 -2.33 6.25 -7.34
C LEU A 72 -1.22 5.25 -7.72
N ILE A 73 -0.09 5.74 -8.22
CA ILE A 73 1.05 4.90 -8.58
C ILE A 73 1.63 4.22 -7.34
N ALA A 74 1.82 4.97 -6.25
CA ALA A 74 2.29 4.40 -4.98
C ALA A 74 1.37 3.27 -4.51
N PHE A 75 0.04 3.48 -4.57
CA PHE A 75 -0.95 2.46 -4.24
C PHE A 75 -0.78 1.20 -5.10
N LEU A 76 -0.68 1.34 -6.42
CA LEU A 76 -0.51 0.20 -7.34
C LEU A 76 0.80 -0.55 -7.11
N VAL A 77 1.91 0.17 -6.93
CA VAL A 77 3.22 -0.42 -6.67
C VAL A 77 3.21 -1.20 -5.36
N TYR A 78 2.67 -0.61 -4.28
CA TYR A 78 2.57 -1.31 -3.00
C TYR A 78 1.64 -2.51 -3.07
N LEU A 79 0.55 -2.43 -3.83
CA LEU A 79 -0.37 -3.55 -4.01
C LEU A 79 0.34 -4.75 -4.65
N VAL A 80 1.06 -4.50 -5.75
CA VAL A 80 1.77 -5.56 -6.50
C VAL A 80 2.95 -6.09 -5.68
N VAL A 81 3.86 -5.22 -5.25
CA VAL A 81 5.08 -5.64 -4.54
C VAL A 81 4.75 -6.27 -3.20
N GLY A 82 3.86 -5.66 -2.42
CA GLY A 82 3.41 -6.19 -1.14
C GLY A 82 2.68 -7.52 -1.29
N GLY A 83 1.83 -7.66 -2.31
CA GLY A 83 1.15 -8.91 -2.62
C GLY A 83 2.13 -10.05 -2.95
N LEU A 84 3.17 -9.76 -3.75
CA LEU A 84 4.23 -10.71 -4.06
C LEU A 84 5.01 -11.12 -2.80
N ILE A 85 5.39 -10.16 -1.95
CA ILE A 85 6.09 -10.45 -0.69
C ILE A 85 5.25 -11.37 0.20
N ILE A 86 3.96 -11.06 0.40
CA ILE A 86 3.06 -11.91 1.19
C ILE A 86 2.92 -13.29 0.56
N GLY A 87 2.80 -13.37 -0.77
CA GLY A 87 2.77 -14.63 -1.51
C GLY A 87 3.99 -15.50 -1.22
N LEU A 88 5.20 -14.92 -1.31
CA LEU A 88 6.45 -15.61 -0.99
C LEU A 88 6.52 -16.05 0.47
N LEU A 89 6.11 -15.19 1.42
CA LEU A 89 6.10 -15.52 2.84
C LEU A 89 5.14 -16.69 3.14
N ARG A 90 3.97 -16.72 2.48
CA ARG A 90 3.01 -17.83 2.60
C ARG A 90 3.56 -19.13 2.02
N SER A 91 4.22 -19.08 0.86
CA SER A 91 4.86 -20.24 0.24
C SER A 91 6.01 -20.78 1.09
N CYS A 92 6.85 -19.91 1.65
CA CYS A 92 7.91 -20.31 2.58
C CYS A 92 7.36 -20.93 3.88
N ALA A 93 6.27 -20.36 4.41
CA ALA A 93 5.55 -20.92 5.56
C ALA A 93 4.99 -22.33 5.29
N ALA A 94 4.51 -22.58 4.08
CA ALA A 94 3.95 -23.87 3.68
C ALA A 94 5.05 -24.91 3.37
N GLY A 95 6.17 -24.50 2.77
CA GLY A 95 7.28 -25.39 2.41
C GLY A 95 8.01 -25.98 3.62
N TRP A 96 8.16 -25.21 4.71
CA TRP A 96 8.85 -25.69 5.92
C TRP A 96 8.06 -26.81 6.63
N GLY A 97 6.73 -26.86 6.51
CA GLY A 97 5.91 -27.91 7.12
C GLY A 97 5.84 -29.23 6.35
N GLY A 98 6.18 -29.23 5.06
CA GLY A 98 5.96 -30.39 4.16
C GLY A 98 7.20 -31.23 3.83
N GLY A 99 8.40 -30.76 4.18
CA GLY A 99 9.67 -31.38 3.79
C GLY A 99 10.24 -32.39 4.80
N TRP A 100 10.12 -32.14 6.11
CA TRP A 100 10.71 -33.02 7.13
C TRP A 100 9.87 -34.24 7.51
N GLY A 101 8.54 -34.21 7.30
CA GLY A 101 7.66 -35.34 7.64
C GLY A 101 7.67 -36.50 6.65
N ARG A 102 8.31 -36.36 5.48
CA ARG A 102 8.38 -37.39 4.42
C ARG A 102 9.71 -38.12 4.33
N LEU A 103 10.77 -37.61 4.96
CA LEU A 103 12.09 -38.25 4.95
C LEU A 103 12.27 -39.30 6.07
N HIS A 104 11.35 -39.40 7.03
CA HIS A 104 11.34 -40.42 8.09
C HIS A 104 10.39 -41.60 7.83
N ARG A 105 9.81 -41.70 6.62
CA ARG A 105 8.96 -42.83 6.19
C ARG A 105 9.45 -43.44 4.86
N ALA A 106 10.75 -43.62 4.73
CA ALA A 106 11.36 -44.43 3.69
C ALA A 106 12.33 -45.42 4.34
#